data_AF-X1DKF4-F1
#
_entry.id   AF-X1DKF4-F1
#
_cell.length_a   1.000
_cell.length_b   1.000
_cell.length_c   1.000
_cell.angle_alpha   90.00
_cell.angle_beta   90.00
_cell.angle_gamma   90.00
#
_symmetry.space_group_name_H-M   'P 1'
#
loop_
_entity.id
_entity.type
_entity.pdbx_description
1 polymer ?
#
loop_
_entity_poly.entity_id
_entity_poly.type
_entity_poly.pdbx_seq_one_letter_code
_entity_poly.pdbx_strand_id
1 'polypeptide(L)'
;TINGHGGTISRSNQETTPNFRLFEVAAIGTLHLNDVIIGYGGFVDEGGNLKNTGNTYIQGATIRSGRATDGAGIFNEGNLSISHSSLLYNSGGCGGGIWNDSTGFLTITNSLVLGNTADT
;
A
#
# COMPACT_ATOMS: atom_id res chain seq x y z
N THR A 1 -10.91 2.91 10.79
CA THR A 1 -9.73 3.64 11.28
C THR A 1 -8.86 2.72 12.08
N ILE A 2 -7.55 2.78 11.88
CA ILE A 2 -6.52 2.10 12.68
C ILE A 2 -5.54 3.17 13.16
N ASN A 3 -5.39 3.28 14.47
CA ASN A 3 -4.35 4.09 15.11
C ASN A 3 -3.27 3.12 15.60
N GLY A 4 -2.17 3.02 14.86
CA GLY A 4 -1.15 2.00 15.09
C GLY A 4 -0.22 2.30 16.25
N HIS A 5 0.00 3.58 16.58
CA HIS A 5 0.97 4.02 17.59
C HIS A 5 2.37 3.41 17.37
N GLY A 6 2.84 3.41 16.12
CA GLY A 6 4.08 2.76 15.67
C GLY A 6 4.00 1.24 15.51
N GLY A 7 2.84 0.63 15.78
CA GLY A 7 2.60 -0.81 15.64
C GLY A 7 2.76 -1.31 14.20
N THR A 8 3.01 -2.61 14.06
CA THR A 8 3.20 -3.27 12.76
C THR A 8 2.08 -4.25 12.46
N ILE A 9 1.53 -4.16 11.25
CA ILE A 9 0.65 -5.17 10.64
C ILE A 9 1.40 -5.70 9.42
N SER A 10 1.81 -6.96 9.47
CA SER A 10 2.59 -7.55 8.39
C SER A 10 2.22 -8.99 8.11
N ARG A 11 2.27 -9.35 6.84
CA ARG A 11 2.30 -10.75 6.43
C ARG A 11 3.69 -11.33 6.78
N SER A 12 3.74 -12.61 7.16
CA SER A 12 5.02 -13.30 7.34
C SER A 12 5.82 -13.31 6.03
N ASN A 13 7.15 -13.14 6.13
CA ASN A 13 8.07 -13.16 4.98
C ASN A 13 8.67 -14.54 4.70
N GLN A 14 8.21 -15.59 5.38
CA GLN A 14 8.61 -16.97 5.09
C GLN A 14 8.08 -17.41 3.73
N GLU A 15 8.88 -18.16 2.96
CA GLU A 15 8.52 -18.63 1.61
C GLU A 15 7.23 -19.46 1.58
N THR A 16 6.92 -20.17 2.67
CA THR A 16 5.70 -20.98 2.82
C THR A 16 4.46 -20.16 3.19
N THR A 17 4.60 -18.85 3.43
CA THR A 17 3.47 -18.00 3.79
C THR A 17 2.61 -17.79 2.53
N PRO A 18 1.31 -18.11 2.56
CA PRO A 18 0.42 -17.88 1.43
C PRO A 18 0.43 -16.41 0.98
N ASN A 19 0.24 -16.18 -0.32
CA ASN A 19 0.11 -14.84 -0.86
C ASN A 19 -1.27 -14.27 -0.54
N PHE A 20 -1.29 -13.08 0.04
CA PHE A 20 -2.49 -12.28 0.24
C PHE A 20 -2.10 -10.82 0.46
N ARG A 21 -3.04 -9.92 0.15
CA ARG A 21 -2.97 -8.51 0.52
C ARG A 21 -3.43 -8.28 1.96
N LEU A 22 -2.91 -7.26 2.62
CA LEU A 22 -3.30 -6.96 4.00
C LEU A 22 -4.64 -6.20 4.08
N PHE A 23 -4.89 -5.32 3.11
CA PHE A 23 -6.11 -4.51 3.08
C PHE A 23 -6.72 -4.43 1.69
N GLU A 24 -8.05 -4.49 1.67
CA GLU A 24 -8.87 -4.13 0.52
C GLU A 24 -9.96 -3.16 0.98
N VAL A 25 -10.01 -2.00 0.34
CA VAL A 25 -11.00 -0.96 0.64
C VAL A 25 -11.96 -0.88 -0.53
N ALA A 26 -13.16 -1.42 -0.34
CA ALA A 26 -14.24 -1.40 -1.33
C ALA A 26 -14.72 0.04 -1.63
N ALA A 27 -15.45 0.22 -2.74
CA ALA A 27 -15.86 1.53 -3.27
C ALA A 27 -16.56 2.47 -2.25
N ILE A 28 -17.37 1.92 -1.35
CA ILE A 28 -18.07 2.69 -0.30
C ILE A 28 -17.31 2.70 1.03
N GLY A 29 -16.17 2.02 1.09
CA GLY A 29 -15.33 1.88 2.27
C GLY A 29 -14.47 3.10 2.51
N THR A 30 -14.22 3.37 3.79
CA THR A 30 -13.26 4.38 4.22
C THR A 30 -12.27 3.78 5.20
N LEU A 31 -10.98 3.89 4.87
CA LEU A 31 -9.89 3.44 5.71
C LEU A 31 -9.00 4.63 6.09
N HIS A 32 -8.75 4.77 7.39
CA HIS A 32 -7.72 5.66 7.92
C HIS A 32 -6.64 4.79 8.55
N LEU A 33 -5.38 4.97 8.12
CA LEU A 33 -4.19 4.34 8.66
C LEU A 33 -3.31 5.43 9.26
N ASN A 34 -3.27 5.49 10.59
CA ASN A 34 -2.55 6.53 11.33
C ASN A 34 -1.41 5.89 12.13
N ASP A 35 -0.19 6.37 11.91
CA ASP A 35 1.01 5.97 12.68
C ASP A 35 1.16 4.44 12.80
N VAL A 36 1.17 3.76 11.66
CA VAL A 36 1.23 2.29 11.56
C VAL A 36 2.22 1.86 10.49
N ILE A 37 2.87 0.72 10.69
CA ILE A 37 3.73 0.08 9.69
C ILE A 37 2.94 -1.06 9.06
N ILE A 38 2.72 -0.98 7.75
CA ILE A 38 2.11 -2.04 6.93
C ILE A 38 3.18 -2.61 6.03
N GLY A 39 3.29 -3.95 5.95
CA GLY A 39 4.26 -4.49 5.00
C GLY A 39 4.23 -5.99 4.75
N TYR A 40 5.09 -6.38 3.80
CA TYR A 40 5.28 -7.76 3.34
C TYR A 40 4.06 -8.39 2.67
N GLY A 41 3.11 -7.57 2.23
CA GLY A 41 2.02 -7.99 1.35
C GLY A 41 2.51 -8.88 0.20
N GLY A 42 1.81 -9.99 -0.03
CA GLY A 42 2.26 -11.07 -0.92
C GLY A 42 2.00 -10.78 -2.40
N PHE A 43 2.70 -11.49 -3.28
CA PHE A 43 2.59 -11.34 -4.75
C PHE A 43 1.18 -11.73 -5.21
N VAL A 44 0.34 -10.71 -5.42
CA VAL A 44 -1.03 -10.79 -5.92
C VAL A 44 -1.14 -9.90 -7.18
N ASP A 45 -2.30 -9.88 -7.83
CA ASP A 45 -2.47 -9.08 -9.04
C ASP A 45 -2.34 -7.58 -8.75
N GLU A 46 -3.01 -7.09 -7.71
CA GLU A 46 -3.12 -5.66 -7.41
C GLU A 46 -2.90 -5.38 -5.92
N GLY A 47 -2.03 -4.42 -5.61
CA GLY A 47 -1.94 -3.85 -4.28
C GLY A 47 -1.43 -4.86 -3.26
N GLY A 48 -0.12 -5.12 -3.29
CA GLY A 48 0.50 -6.14 -2.44
C GLY A 48 0.19 -5.90 -0.96
N ASN A 49 0.34 -4.66 -0.48
CA ASN A 49 -0.13 -4.31 0.86
C ASN A 49 -1.60 -3.87 0.87
N LEU A 50 -2.00 -3.02 -0.08
CA LEU A 50 -3.31 -2.37 -0.06
C LEU A 50 -3.87 -2.19 -1.47
N LYS A 51 -5.12 -2.63 -1.67
CA LYS A 51 -5.96 -2.24 -2.82
C LYS A 51 -7.03 -1.25 -2.38
N ASN A 52 -7.13 -0.10 -3.04
CA ASN A 52 -8.14 0.92 -2.75
C ASN A 52 -9.05 1.17 -3.96
N THR A 53 -10.33 0.87 -3.81
CA THR A 53 -11.40 1.35 -4.71
C THR A 53 -12.32 2.38 -4.04
N GLY A 54 -12.20 2.56 -2.72
CA GLY A 54 -12.93 3.56 -1.92
C GLY A 54 -12.07 4.76 -1.52
N ASN A 55 -12.16 5.15 -0.24
CA ASN A 55 -11.40 6.27 0.31
C ASN A 55 -10.35 5.78 1.31
N THR A 56 -9.08 6.05 1.06
CA THR A 56 -7.97 5.71 1.96
C THR A 56 -7.15 6.92 2.32
N TYR A 57 -6.92 7.10 3.63
CA TYR A 57 -6.11 8.17 4.21
C TYR A 57 -4.96 7.55 4.99
N ILE A 58 -3.73 7.86 4.60
CA ILE A 58 -2.51 7.35 5.20
C ILE A 58 -1.76 8.53 5.81
N GLN A 59 -1.58 8.50 7.13
CA GLN A 59 -0.94 9.60 7.88
C GLN A 59 0.10 9.07 8.86
N GLY A 60 1.33 9.58 8.78
CA GLY A 60 2.39 9.14 9.70
C GLY A 60 2.80 7.67 9.54
N ALA A 61 2.42 7.00 8.45
CA ALA A 61 2.53 5.56 8.32
C ALA A 61 3.71 5.15 7.45
N THR A 62 4.10 3.88 7.53
CA THR A 62 5.07 3.27 6.61
C THR A 62 4.42 2.12 5.85
N ILE A 63 4.42 2.17 4.51
CA ILE A 63 3.99 1.08 3.63
C ILE A 63 5.21 0.50 2.95
N ARG A 64 5.54 -0.76 3.23
CA ARG A 64 6.83 -1.32 2.79
C ARG A 64 6.79 -2.75 2.30
N SER A 65 7.75 -3.09 1.44
CA SER A 65 8.01 -4.48 1.03
C SER A 65 6.79 -5.23 0.50
N GLY A 66 5.83 -4.50 -0.08
CA GLY A 66 4.71 -5.09 -0.80
C GLY A 66 5.16 -5.61 -2.16
N ARG A 67 4.49 -6.68 -2.61
CA ARG A 67 4.74 -7.33 -3.90
C ARG A 67 3.41 -7.50 -4.63
N ALA A 68 3.31 -7.09 -5.89
CA ALA A 68 2.15 -7.35 -6.74
C ALA A 68 2.53 -7.21 -8.22
N THR A 69 1.66 -7.65 -9.12
CA THR A 69 1.81 -7.32 -10.54
C THR A 69 1.66 -5.81 -10.74
N ASP A 70 0.62 -5.20 -10.16
CA ASP A 70 0.36 -3.77 -10.25
C ASP A 70 0.26 -3.13 -8.86
N GLY A 71 0.98 -2.02 -8.67
CA GLY A 71 0.93 -1.26 -7.42
C GLY A 71 1.45 -2.07 -6.24
N ALA A 72 2.72 -2.51 -6.30
CA ALA A 72 3.26 -3.50 -5.37
C ALA A 72 3.08 -3.09 -3.89
N GLY A 73 3.26 -1.80 -3.59
CA GLY A 73 2.85 -1.25 -2.30
C GLY A 73 1.34 -1.06 -2.26
N ILE A 74 0.85 -0.16 -3.12
CA ILE A 74 -0.55 0.23 -3.17
C ILE A 74 -1.06 0.24 -4.62
N PHE A 75 -2.21 -0.38 -4.85
CA PHE A 75 -3.01 -0.16 -6.05
C PHE A 75 -4.18 0.76 -5.72
N ASN A 76 -4.34 1.85 -6.48
CA ASN A 76 -5.39 2.82 -6.27
C ASN A 76 -6.27 3.02 -7.51
N GLU A 77 -7.56 2.73 -7.35
CA GLU A 77 -8.65 2.99 -8.30
C GLU A 77 -9.72 3.93 -7.69
N GLY A 78 -9.54 4.31 -6.40
CA GLY A 78 -10.40 5.24 -5.67
C GLY A 78 -9.67 6.53 -5.27
N ASN A 79 -10.01 7.10 -4.11
CA ASN A 79 -9.32 8.27 -3.55
C ASN A 79 -8.27 7.84 -2.52
N LEU A 80 -7.02 8.19 -2.77
CA LEU A 80 -5.89 7.92 -1.89
C LEU A 80 -5.17 9.23 -1.51
N SER A 81 -5.13 9.52 -0.21
CA SER A 81 -4.35 10.62 0.34
C SER A 81 -3.27 10.10 1.28
N ILE A 82 -2.02 10.50 1.03
CA ILE A 82 -0.84 10.10 1.79
C ILE A 82 -0.15 11.35 2.31
N SER A 83 0.06 11.42 3.63
CA SER A 83 0.72 12.56 4.26
C SER A 83 1.70 12.11 5.34
N HIS A 84 2.85 12.80 5.46
CA HIS A 84 3.84 12.55 6.51
C HIS A 84 4.24 11.07 6.63
N SER A 85 4.28 10.35 5.50
CA SER A 85 4.40 8.90 5.47
C SER A 85 5.60 8.46 4.65
N SER A 86 5.93 7.17 4.72
CA SER A 86 7.01 6.57 3.95
C SER A 86 6.50 5.37 3.13
N LEU A 87 6.78 5.36 1.82
CA LEU A 87 6.56 4.20 0.95
C LEU A 87 7.90 3.64 0.50
N LEU A 88 8.25 2.48 1.04
CA LEU A 88 9.62 1.99 1.03
C LEU A 88 9.74 0.59 0.44
N TYR A 89 10.67 0.42 -0.50
CA TYR A 89 11.13 -0.91 -0.93
C TYR A 89 10.00 -1.85 -1.39
N ASN A 90 8.94 -1.30 -2.00
CA ASN A 90 7.91 -2.11 -2.63
C ASN A 90 8.39 -2.49 -4.04
N SER A 91 8.14 -3.74 -4.45
CA SER A 91 8.67 -4.30 -5.70
C SER A 91 7.64 -5.15 -6.40
N GLY A 92 7.34 -4.79 -7.64
CA GLY A 92 6.36 -5.47 -8.46
C GLY A 92 6.47 -5.01 -9.89
N GLY A 93 5.51 -5.38 -10.73
CA GLY A 93 5.52 -5.00 -12.14
C GLY A 93 5.28 -3.50 -12.30
N CYS A 94 4.06 -3.13 -12.69
CA CYS A 94 3.77 -1.74 -12.94
C CYS A 94 3.55 -0.96 -11.64
N GLY A 95 4.20 0.21 -11.50
CA GLY A 95 4.03 1.06 -10.32
C GLY A 95 4.54 0.41 -9.03
N GLY A 96 5.82 -0.01 -9.02
CA GLY A 96 6.45 -0.73 -7.90
C GLY A 96 6.20 -0.18 -6.50
N GLY A 97 5.97 1.14 -6.36
CA GLY A 97 5.48 1.75 -5.11
C GLY A 97 3.97 1.84 -5.07
N ILE A 98 3.43 2.66 -5.98
CA ILE A 98 2.00 2.88 -6.15
C ILE A 98 1.68 2.78 -7.64
N TRP A 99 0.59 2.09 -7.97
CA TRP A 99 -0.09 2.24 -9.24
C TRP A 99 -1.38 3.03 -9.00
N ASN A 100 -1.53 4.16 -9.68
CA ASN A 100 -2.76 4.94 -9.65
C ASN A 100 -3.48 4.76 -10.98
N ASP A 101 -4.54 3.97 -10.96
CA ASP A 101 -5.33 3.64 -12.14
C ASP A 101 -6.00 4.89 -12.73
N SER A 102 -6.49 4.76 -13.96
CA SER A 102 -7.16 5.79 -14.74
C SER A 102 -8.35 6.45 -14.03
N THR A 103 -9.05 5.72 -13.16
CA THR A 103 -10.16 6.24 -12.35
C THR A 103 -9.75 6.70 -10.95
N GLY A 104 -8.49 6.45 -10.56
CA GLY A 104 -7.97 6.75 -9.23
C GLY A 104 -7.47 8.19 -9.09
N PHE A 105 -7.60 8.73 -7.88
CA PHE A 105 -7.05 10.01 -7.47
C PHE A 105 -6.01 9.80 -6.36
N LEU A 106 -4.80 10.34 -6.58
CA LEU A 106 -3.69 10.24 -5.64
C LEU A 106 -3.19 11.62 -5.25
N THR A 107 -3.13 11.89 -3.94
CA THR A 107 -2.41 13.04 -3.37
C THR A 107 -1.35 12.55 -2.40
N ILE A 108 -0.11 13.01 -2.59
CA ILE A 108 1.01 12.72 -1.68
C ILE A 108 1.60 14.05 -1.21
N THR A 109 1.75 14.21 0.11
CA THR A 109 2.28 15.42 0.74
C THR A 109 3.27 15.08 1.83
N ASN A 110 4.38 15.83 1.94
CA ASN A 110 5.39 15.68 3.00
C ASN A 110 5.80 14.22 3.27
N SER A 111 5.93 13.41 2.22
CA SER A 111 6.12 11.97 2.34
C SER A 111 7.36 11.53 1.56
N LEU A 112 7.95 10.42 1.99
CA LEU A 112 9.10 9.81 1.34
C LEU A 112 8.64 8.63 0.48
N VAL A 113 9.03 8.62 -0.80
CA VAL A 113 8.82 7.48 -1.71
C VAL A 113 10.19 7.02 -2.18
N LEU A 114 10.71 5.93 -1.62
CA LEU A 114 12.11 5.54 -1.78
C LEU A 114 12.29 4.03 -2.00
N GLY A 115 13.19 3.69 -2.91
CA GLY A 115 13.61 2.30 -3.15
C GLY A 115 12.54 1.39 -3.73
N ASN A 116 11.47 1.95 -4.29
CA ASN A 116 10.43 1.16 -4.95
C ASN A 116 10.88 0.79 -6.38
N THR A 117 10.65 -0.45 -6.79
CA THR A 117 11.15 -1.00 -8.07
C THR A 117 9.99 -1.54 -8.90
N ALA A 118 9.88 -1.05 -10.14
CA ALA A 118 9.08 -1.67 -11.19
C ALA A 118 9.97 -2.65 -11.96
N ASP A 119 9.55 -3.91 -12.10
CA ASP A 119 10.34 -4.99 -12.72
C ASP A 119 9.75 -5.54 -14.03
N THR A 120 8.70 -4.89 -14.55
CA THR A 120 8.11 -5.12 -15.89
C THR A 120 7.85 -3.79 -16.59
#